data_AF-A0A8S3YAJ3-F1
#
_entry.id   AF-A0A8S3YAJ3-F1
#
_cell.length_a   1.000
_cell.length_b   1.000
_cell.length_c   1.000
_cell.angle_alpha   90.00
_cell.angle_beta   90.00
_cell.angle_gamma   90.00
#
_symmetry.space_group_name_H-M   'P 1'
#
loop_
_entity.id
_entity.type
_entity.pdbx_description
1 polymer ?
#
loop_
_entity_poly.entity_id
_entity_poly.type
_entity_poly.pdbx_seq_one_letter_code
_entity_poly.pdbx_strand_id
1 'polypeptide(L)'
;MSTVDWGCVFNASDVQSATGQFYDVLYNIFDLCVPKKSRQASNRKRYPVWFSHDNIKDVNRKIKLHKEWKRYNYQNVYKAFSILRLELKGRIESAYNAYLAAVENGIKNNPKKILESY
;
A
#
# COMPACT_ATOMS: atom_id res chain seq x y z
N MET A 1 8.13 -17.85 30.81
CA MET A 1 6.72 -17.45 30.85
C MET A 1 6.66 -16.09 31.54
N SER A 2 6.27 -15.04 30.83
CA SER A 2 6.19 -13.70 31.41
C SER A 2 5.03 -13.66 32.40
N THR A 3 5.33 -13.53 33.68
CA THR A 3 4.34 -13.32 34.73
C THR A 3 3.83 -11.89 34.63
N VAL A 4 2.58 -11.74 34.21
CA VAL A 4 1.89 -10.45 34.19
C VAL A 4 1.35 -10.18 35.59
N ASP A 5 1.70 -9.04 36.17
CA ASP A 5 1.18 -8.61 37.46
C ASP A 5 -0.21 -8.01 37.31
N TRP A 6 -1.19 -8.63 37.97
CA TRP A 6 -2.59 -8.20 37.99
C TRP A 6 -2.98 -7.44 39.26
N GLY A 7 -2.01 -7.21 40.16
CA GLY A 7 -2.26 -6.54 41.44
C GLY A 7 -2.88 -5.16 41.29
N CYS A 8 -2.57 -4.44 40.21
CA CYS A 8 -3.20 -3.15 39.91
C CYS A 8 -4.73 -3.29 39.69
N VAL A 9 -5.16 -4.25 38.87
CA VAL A 9 -6.58 -4.48 38.55
C VAL A 9 -7.36 -4.91 39.79
N PHE A 10 -6.78 -5.77 40.62
CA PHE A 10 -7.46 -6.28 41.83
C PHE A 10 -7.48 -5.30 43.00
N ASN A 11 -6.55 -4.33 43.05
CA ASN A 11 -6.49 -3.32 44.10
C ASN A 11 -7.15 -1.99 43.71
N ALA A 12 -7.81 -1.92 42.55
CA ALA A 12 -8.50 -0.73 42.10
C ALA A 12 -9.73 -0.42 43.00
N SER A 13 -9.90 0.86 43.35
CA SER A 13 -10.95 1.34 44.26
C SER A 13 -12.35 1.33 43.64
N ASP A 14 -12.44 1.36 42.32
CA ASP A 14 -13.70 1.43 41.58
C ASP A 14 -13.61 0.66 40.26
N VAL A 15 -14.78 0.21 39.78
CA VAL A 15 -14.90 -0.65 38.60
C VAL A 15 -14.39 0.03 37.32
N GLN A 16 -14.54 1.35 37.21
CA GLN A 16 -14.11 2.08 36.03
C GLN A 16 -12.58 2.09 35.93
N SER A 17 -11.91 2.36 37.04
CA SER A 17 -10.46 2.30 37.18
C SER A 17 -9.92 0.90 36.96
N ALA A 18 -10.58 -0.13 37.53
CA ALA A 18 -10.19 -1.53 37.33
C ALA A 18 -10.25 -1.94 35.85
N THR A 19 -11.32 -1.52 35.16
CA THR A 19 -11.52 -1.82 33.73
C THR A 19 -10.49 -1.11 32.86
N GLY A 20 -10.15 0.14 33.16
CA GLY A 20 -9.10 0.86 32.45
C GLY A 20 -7.75 0.16 32.57
N GLN A 21 -7.35 -0.17 33.80
CA GLN A 21 -6.08 -0.84 34.09
C GLN A 21 -6.00 -2.24 33.47
N PHE A 22 -7.13 -2.95 33.38
CA PHE A 22 -7.22 -4.24 32.69
C PHE A 22 -6.87 -4.12 31.20
N TYR A 23 -7.45 -3.14 30.51
CA TYR A 23 -7.15 -2.92 29.09
C TYR A 23 -5.72 -2.44 28.87
N ASP A 24 -5.18 -1.61 29.77
CA ASP A 24 -3.79 -1.16 29.69
C ASP A 24 -2.81 -2.35 29.77
N VAL A 25 -3.02 -3.26 30.71
CA VAL A 25 -2.23 -4.48 30.83
C VAL A 25 -2.33 -5.34 29.57
N LEU A 26 -3.54 -5.54 29.04
CA LEU A 26 -3.75 -6.31 27.81
C LEU A 26 -3.07 -5.69 26.60
N TYR A 27 -3.21 -4.38 26.40
CA TYR A 27 -2.59 -3.69 25.26
C TYR A 27 -1.07 -3.69 25.37
N ASN A 28 -0.51 -3.59 26.58
CA ASN A 28 0.92 -3.75 26.81
C ASN A 28 1.42 -5.15 26.43
N ILE A 29 0.66 -6.20 26.75
CA ILE A 29 1.00 -7.57 26.33
C ILE A 29 0.93 -7.68 24.81
N PHE A 30 -0.10 -7.13 24.16
CA PHE A 30 -0.17 -7.13 22.71
C PHE A 30 1.02 -6.40 22.08
N ASP A 31 1.43 -5.28 22.64
CA ASP A 31 2.57 -4.51 22.16
C ASP A 31 3.90 -5.28 22.26
N LEU A 32 4.07 -6.10 23.31
CA LEU A 32 5.27 -6.88 23.54
C LEU A 32 5.29 -8.21 22.78
N CYS A 33 4.15 -8.87 22.67
CA CYS A 33 4.05 -10.24 22.16
C CYS A 33 3.53 -10.33 20.72
N VAL A 34 2.83 -9.32 20.21
CA VAL A 34 2.32 -9.31 18.84
C VAL A 34 3.31 -8.54 17.97
N PRO A 35 3.96 -9.19 16.99
CA PRO A 35 4.82 -8.51 16.04
C PRO A 35 4.03 -7.42 15.31
N LYS A 36 4.33 -6.15 15.60
CA LYS A 36 3.77 -5.03 14.85
C LYS A 36 4.39 -5.04 13.46
N LYS A 37 3.59 -5.34 12.44
CA LYS A 37 4.03 -5.18 11.05
C LYS A 37 4.28 -3.69 10.82
N SER A 38 5.55 -3.27 10.79
CA SER A 38 5.88 -1.91 10.41
C SER A 38 5.34 -1.68 9.01
N ARG A 39 4.48 -0.66 8.85
CA ARG A 39 4.10 -0.12 7.53
C ARG A 39 5.29 0.51 6.79
N GLN A 40 6.51 0.40 7.32
CA GLN A 40 7.70 0.95 6.68
C GLN A 40 8.27 -0.02 5.64
N ALA A 41 8.28 0.50 4.41
CA ALA A 41 9.37 0.30 3.45
C ALA A 41 9.61 -1.11 2.94
N SER A 42 8.56 -1.91 2.73
CA SER A 42 8.63 -2.86 1.61
C SER A 42 8.62 -2.05 0.31
N ASN A 43 9.82 -1.68 -0.15
CA ASN A 43 10.14 -1.24 -1.50
C ASN A 43 9.71 -2.25 -2.59
N ARG A 44 8.95 -3.29 -2.25
CA ARG A 44 8.35 -4.22 -3.18
C ARG A 44 7.05 -3.59 -3.69
N LYS A 45 7.26 -2.73 -4.69
CA LYS A 45 6.31 -2.27 -5.70
C LYS A 45 5.47 -1.05 -5.29
N ARG A 46 6.12 0.12 -5.31
CA ARG A 46 5.43 1.45 -5.39
C ARG A 46 4.48 1.55 -6.59
N TYR A 47 4.65 0.68 -7.59
CA TYR A 47 3.84 0.59 -8.78
C TYR A 47 3.27 -0.83 -8.93
N PRO A 48 2.06 -1.01 -9.45
CA PRO A 48 1.49 -2.34 -9.67
C PRO A 48 2.40 -3.26 -10.49
N VAL A 49 2.25 -4.57 -10.33
CA VAL A 49 3.14 -5.57 -10.95
C VAL A 49 3.13 -5.53 -12.49
N TRP A 50 2.06 -5.02 -13.09
CA TRP A 50 1.87 -4.86 -14.53
C TRP A 50 2.37 -3.51 -15.07
N PHE A 51 2.96 -2.65 -14.23
CA PHE A 51 3.60 -1.43 -14.71
C PHE A 51 4.97 -1.74 -15.31
N SER A 52 5.16 -1.39 -16.58
CA SER A 52 6.48 -1.36 -17.19
C SER A 52 7.30 -0.19 -16.67
N HIS A 53 8.63 -0.29 -16.83
CA HIS A 53 9.55 0.81 -16.53
C HIS A 53 9.22 2.07 -17.33
N ASP A 54 8.76 1.93 -18.57
CA ASP A 54 8.38 3.05 -19.42
C ASP A 54 7.08 3.70 -18.94
N ASN A 55 6.09 2.92 -18.48
CA ASN A 55 4.89 3.46 -17.85
C ASN A 55 5.24 4.32 -16.62
N ILE A 56 6.21 3.88 -15.83
CA ILE A 56 6.69 4.62 -14.65
C ILE A 56 7.37 5.94 -15.07
N LYS A 57 8.24 5.89 -16.09
CA LYS A 57 8.88 7.09 -16.66
C LYS A 57 7.85 8.09 -17.17
N ASP A 58 6.85 7.62 -17.90
CA ASP A 58 5.79 8.46 -18.48
C ASP A 58 4.87 9.05 -17.40
N VAL A 59 4.56 8.31 -16.33
CA VAL A 59 3.87 8.86 -15.14
C VAL A 59 4.67 10.03 -14.57
N ASN A 60 5.98 9.87 -14.37
CA ASN A 60 6.84 10.91 -13.81
C ASN A 60 6.95 12.11 -14.75
N ARG A 61 7.10 11.87 -16.07
CA ARG A 61 7.13 12.91 -17.09
C ARG A 61 5.83 13.70 -17.14
N LYS A 62 4.68 13.03 -17.10
CA LYS A 62 3.34 13.65 -17.01
C LYS A 62 3.23 14.56 -15.80
N ILE A 63 3.71 14.12 -14.63
CA ILE A 63 3.69 14.94 -13.41
C ILE A 63 4.55 16.19 -13.58
N LYS A 64 5.75 16.06 -14.18
CA LYS A 64 6.63 17.21 -14.46
C LYS A 64 5.96 18.23 -15.38
N LEU A 65 5.42 17.78 -16.52
CA LEU A 65 4.73 18.65 -17.48
C LEU A 65 3.53 19.37 -16.85
N HIS A 66 2.75 18.68 -16.03
CA HIS A 66 1.61 19.30 -15.35
C HIS A 66 2.05 20.37 -14.33
N LYS A 67 3.13 20.11 -13.58
CA LYS A 67 3.71 21.10 -12.66
C LYS A 67 4.24 22.32 -13.40
N GLU A 68 4.92 22.10 -14.52
CA GLU A 68 5.47 23.16 -15.36
C GLU A 68 4.37 24.02 -15.98
N TRP A 69 3.32 23.40 -16.55
CA TRP A 69 2.15 24.13 -17.04
C TRP A 69 1.47 24.92 -15.93
N LYS A 70 1.26 24.34 -14.74
CA LYS A 70 0.68 25.08 -13.60
C LYS A 70 1.52 26.29 -13.18
N ARG A 71 2.83 26.25 -13.38
CA ARG A 71 3.74 27.33 -12.98
C ARG A 71 3.80 28.44 -14.02
N TYR A 72 3.85 28.10 -15.31
CA TYR A 72 4.16 29.06 -16.38
C TYR A 72 3.01 29.27 -17.38
N ASN A 73 1.95 28.48 -17.30
CA ASN A 73 0.76 28.50 -18.16
C ASN A 73 1.04 28.42 -19.68
N TYR A 74 2.13 27.74 -20.06
CA TYR A 74 2.49 27.57 -21.47
C TYR A 74 1.59 26.54 -22.17
N GLN A 75 0.95 26.94 -23.27
CA GLN A 75 -0.04 26.12 -23.98
C GLN A 75 0.56 24.89 -24.66
N ASN A 76 1.80 24.98 -25.14
CA ASN A 76 2.55 23.84 -25.69
C ASN A 76 2.81 22.75 -24.63
N VAL A 77 3.13 23.16 -23.39
CA VAL A 77 3.34 22.23 -22.26
C VAL A 77 2.02 21.53 -21.90
N TYR A 78 0.90 22.25 -21.91
CA TYR A 78 -0.42 21.65 -21.69
C TYR A 78 -0.79 20.64 -22.77
N LYS A 79 -0.56 20.98 -24.05
CA LYS A 79 -0.80 20.05 -25.17
C LYS A 79 0.03 18.78 -25.01
N ALA A 80 1.32 18.91 -24.72
CA ALA A 80 2.20 17.76 -24.47
C ALA A 80 1.75 16.92 -23.27
N PHE A 81 1.32 17.55 -22.17
CA PHE A 81 0.73 16.87 -21.02
C PHE A 81 -0.55 16.11 -21.38
N SER A 82 -1.46 16.73 -22.15
CA SER A 82 -2.74 16.15 -22.54
C SER A 82 -2.54 14.90 -23.41
N ILE A 83 -1.66 15.00 -24.42
CA ILE A 83 -1.29 13.88 -25.28
C ILE A 83 -0.69 12.73 -24.45
N LEU A 84 0.32 13.03 -23.63
CA LEU A 84 0.97 12.03 -22.79
C LEU A 84 0.01 11.38 -21.80
N ARG A 85 -0.96 12.13 -21.26
CA ARG A 85 -2.00 11.60 -20.36
C ARG A 85 -2.90 10.60 -21.08
N LEU A 86 -3.31 10.90 -22.31
CA LEU A 86 -4.18 10.04 -23.11
C LEU A 86 -3.46 8.74 -23.47
N GLU A 87 -2.25 8.83 -24.02
CA GLU A 87 -1.43 7.68 -24.38
C GLU A 87 -1.14 6.77 -23.19
N LEU A 88 -0.76 7.37 -22.06
CA LEU A 88 -0.46 6.63 -20.84
C LEU A 88 -1.69 5.89 -20.31
N LYS A 89 -2.90 6.46 -20.42
CA LYS A 89 -4.14 5.77 -20.03
C LYS A 89 -4.32 4.49 -20.84
N GLY A 90 -4.21 4.57 -22.17
CA GLY A 90 -4.35 3.41 -23.04
C GLY A 90 -3.28 2.33 -22.79
N ARG A 91 -2.02 2.74 -22.60
CA ARG A 91 -0.92 1.80 -22.30
C ARG A 91 -1.11 1.08 -20.96
N ILE A 92 -1.54 1.79 -19.92
CA ILE A 92 -1.79 1.19 -18.60
C ILE A 92 -2.96 0.21 -18.67
N GLU A 93 -4.04 0.58 -19.36
CA GLU A 93 -5.21 -0.28 -19.54
C GLU A 93 -4.87 -1.56 -20.30
N SER A 94 -4.14 -1.44 -21.41
CA SER A 94 -3.64 -2.59 -22.17
C SER A 94 -2.74 -3.50 -21.33
N ALA A 95 -1.78 -2.92 -20.59
CA ALA A 95 -0.88 -3.69 -19.72
C ALA A 95 -1.63 -4.43 -18.60
N TYR A 96 -2.67 -3.80 -18.04
CA TYR A 96 -3.52 -4.43 -17.04
C TYR A 96 -4.32 -5.59 -17.62
N ASN A 97 -4.94 -5.42 -18.78
CA ASN A 97 -5.71 -6.48 -19.45
C ASN A 97 -4.81 -7.67 -19.83
N ALA A 98 -3.60 -7.39 -20.33
CA ALA A 98 -2.62 -8.44 -20.61
C ALA A 98 -2.20 -9.21 -19.35
N TYR A 99 -1.99 -8.49 -18.24
CA TYR A 99 -1.71 -9.11 -16.95
C TYR A 99 -2.88 -9.97 -16.45
N LEU A 100 -4.11 -9.47 -16.52
CA LEU A 100 -5.30 -10.24 -16.15
C LEU A 100 -5.40 -11.54 -16.95
N ALA A 101 -5.28 -11.48 -18.27
CA ALA A 101 -5.32 -12.66 -19.13
C ALA A 101 -4.20 -13.66 -18.77
N ALA A 102 -2.99 -13.17 -18.47
CA ALA A 102 -1.88 -14.02 -18.04
C ALA A 102 -2.14 -14.68 -16.69
N VAL A 103 -2.72 -13.96 -15.73
CA VAL A 103 -3.09 -14.48 -14.41
C VAL A 103 -4.20 -15.52 -14.55
N GLU A 104 -5.27 -15.24 -15.28
CA GLU A 104 -6.38 -16.17 -15.51
C GLU A 104 -5.90 -17.47 -16.16
N ASN A 105 -5.04 -17.38 -17.17
CA ASN A 105 -4.43 -18.56 -17.79
C ASN A 105 -3.46 -19.28 -16.83
N GLY A 106 -2.73 -18.54 -16.01
CA GLY A 106 -1.86 -19.10 -14.98
C GLY A 106 -2.63 -19.89 -13.91
N ILE A 107 -3.81 -19.43 -13.52
CA ILE A 107 -4.68 -20.11 -12.55
C ILE A 107 -5.21 -21.42 -13.13
N LYS A 108 -5.64 -21.42 -14.40
CA LYS A 108 -6.09 -22.63 -15.10
C LYS A 108 -5.00 -23.72 -15.13
N ASN A 109 -3.73 -23.31 -15.27
CA ASN A 109 -2.61 -24.23 -15.46
C ASN A 109 -1.90 -24.62 -14.14
N ASN A 110 -1.91 -23.76 -13.10
CA ASN A 110 -1.32 -24.08 -11.81
C ASN A 110 -1.90 -23.20 -10.67
N PRO A 111 -2.93 -23.67 -9.95
CA PRO A 111 -3.58 -22.89 -8.89
C PRO A 111 -2.68 -22.63 -7.66
N LYS A 112 -1.58 -23.36 -7.48
CA LYS A 112 -0.68 -23.19 -6.31
C LYS A 112 0.17 -21.91 -6.36
N LYS A 113 0.36 -21.32 -7.55
CA LYS A 113 1.26 -20.17 -7.75
C LYS A 113 0.80 -18.88 -7.07
N ILE A 114 -0.48 -18.77 -6.71
CA ILE A 114 -1.05 -17.60 -6.02
C ILE A 114 -0.62 -17.57 -4.53
N LEU A 115 -0.40 -18.74 -3.93
CA LEU A 115 -0.10 -18.86 -2.49
C LEU A 115 1.34 -18.46 -2.14
N GLU A 116 2.27 -18.50 -3.11
CA GLU A 116 3.69 -18.20 -2.91
C GLU A 116 4.06 -16.71 -3.12
N SER A 117 3.13 -15.89 -3.59
CA SER A 117 3.38 -14.48 -3.95
C SER A 117 3.08 -13.43 -2.86
N TYR A 118 2.77 -13.86 -1.63
CA TYR A 118 2.44 -13.00 -0.49
C TYR A 118 3.47 -13.06 0.65
#